data_AF-A0A2S6HYJ9-F1
#
_entry.id   AF-A0A2S6HYJ9-F1
#
_cell.length_a   1.000
_cell.length_b   1.000
_cell.length_c   1.000
_cell.angle_alpha   90.00
_cell.angle_beta   90.00
_cell.angle_gamma   90.00
#
_symmetry.space_group_name_H-M   'P 1'
#
loop_
_entity.id
_entity.type
_entity.pdbx_description
1 polymer ?
#
loop_
_entity_poly.entity_id
_entity_poly.type
_entity_poly.pdbx_seq_one_letter_code
_entity_poly.pdbx_strand_id
1 'polypeptide(L)'
;MKNENTAIRLKKIMEDKNLRQTDILNLAIPFCEMYNVKMNKSDISQYCAGKTEPNQKKLFVLGKALNVSEAWLMGFDVPMERVQTPGSSEHKVSVLSSDNELSINYNKLNSANKRKVLDYSKNLYQIQLMEEENKHHLLTNAAHERKDIEVTDEMREYDNAFFDE
;
A
#
# COMPACT_ATOMS: atom_id res chain seq x y z
N MET A 1 9.98 -8.97 10.72
CA MET A 1 10.72 -10.25 10.57
C MET A 1 9.70 -11.39 10.49
N LYS A 2 10.01 -12.48 9.78
CA LYS A 2 9.18 -13.70 9.77
C LYS A 2 9.54 -14.48 11.03
N ASN A 3 8.67 -14.44 12.05
CA ASN A 3 8.99 -14.97 13.37
C ASN A 3 8.71 -16.49 13.46
N GLU A 4 7.85 -17.02 12.59
CA GLU A 4 7.42 -18.42 12.57
C GLU A 4 7.22 -18.92 11.13
N ASN A 5 6.87 -20.21 10.96
CA ASN A 5 6.52 -20.79 9.66
C ASN A 5 5.06 -21.29 9.66
N THR A 6 4.57 -21.64 8.46
CA THR A 6 3.20 -22.14 8.27
C THR A 6 2.89 -23.39 9.08
N ALA A 7 3.86 -24.28 9.24
CA ALA A 7 3.68 -25.52 10.00
C ALA A 7 3.40 -25.24 11.49
N ILE A 8 4.16 -24.30 12.09
CA ILE A 8 3.99 -23.89 13.50
C ILE A 8 2.62 -23.24 13.69
N ARG A 9 2.25 -22.32 12.79
CA ARG A 9 0.94 -21.63 12.82
C ARG A 9 -0.24 -22.60 12.67
N LEU A 10 -0.13 -23.59 11.77
CA LEU A 10 -1.13 -24.64 11.63
C LEU A 10 -1.24 -25.50 12.89
N LYS A 11 -0.12 -25.91 13.49
CA LYS A 11 -0.14 -26.65 14.76
C LYS A 11 -0.78 -25.86 15.88
N LYS A 12 -0.46 -24.57 15.99
CA LYS A 12 -1.08 -23.67 16.96
C LYS A 12 -2.60 -23.61 16.79
N ILE A 13 -3.10 -23.45 15.56
CA ILE A 13 -4.56 -23.49 15.30
C ILE A 13 -5.15 -24.86 15.68
N MET A 14 -4.45 -25.95 15.39
CA MET A 14 -4.92 -27.29 15.75
C MET A 14 -5.05 -27.48 17.26
N GLU A 15 -4.11 -26.95 18.03
CA GLU A 15 -4.13 -26.96 19.50
C GLU A 15 -5.24 -26.04 20.03
N ASP A 16 -5.29 -24.79 19.59
CA ASP A 16 -6.23 -23.76 20.05
C ASP A 16 -7.70 -24.14 19.78
N LYS A 17 -7.97 -24.77 18.62
CA LYS A 17 -9.32 -25.16 18.19
C LYS A 17 -9.60 -26.66 18.36
N ASN A 18 -8.68 -27.42 18.94
CA ASN A 18 -8.74 -28.87 19.09
C ASN A 18 -9.09 -29.60 17.77
N LEU A 19 -8.42 -29.22 16.68
CA LEU A 19 -8.65 -29.76 15.32
C LEU A 19 -7.61 -30.81 14.96
N ARG A 20 -8.02 -31.86 14.26
CA ARG A 20 -7.11 -32.80 13.59
C ARG A 20 -6.84 -32.35 12.16
N GLN A 21 -5.79 -32.90 11.54
CA GLN A 21 -5.46 -32.62 10.13
C GLN A 21 -6.63 -32.93 9.17
N THR A 22 -7.41 -33.97 9.47
CA THR A 22 -8.63 -34.31 8.71
C THR A 22 -9.70 -33.24 8.82
N ASP A 23 -9.79 -32.60 9.98
CA ASP A 23 -10.83 -31.60 10.26
C ASP A 23 -10.49 -30.30 9.53
N ILE A 24 -9.21 -29.92 9.47
CA ILE A 24 -8.73 -28.81 8.60
C ILE A 24 -9.08 -29.07 7.13
N LEU A 25 -8.86 -30.30 6.65
CA LEU A 25 -9.21 -30.66 5.29
C LEU A 25 -10.71 -30.51 5.05
N ASN A 26 -11.55 -31.06 5.95
CA ASN A 26 -13.00 -30.99 5.84
C ASN A 26 -13.53 -29.54 5.83
N LEU A 27 -12.96 -28.67 6.65
CA LEU A 27 -13.28 -27.23 6.66
C LEU A 27 -12.89 -26.55 5.33
N ALA A 28 -11.84 -27.03 4.66
CA ALA A 28 -11.35 -26.46 3.42
C ALA A 28 -12.09 -26.96 2.17
N ILE A 29 -12.71 -28.16 2.20
CA ILE A 29 -13.47 -28.74 1.08
C ILE A 29 -14.45 -27.75 0.42
N PRO A 30 -15.35 -27.04 1.15
CA PRO A 30 -16.31 -26.13 0.50
C PRO A 30 -15.63 -24.98 -0.24
N PHE A 31 -14.53 -24.46 0.30
CA PHE A 31 -13.75 -23.40 -0.33
C PHE A 31 -12.89 -23.93 -1.48
N CYS A 32 -12.39 -25.16 -1.39
CA CYS A 32 -11.72 -25.86 -2.48
C CYS A 32 -12.63 -25.98 -3.71
N GLU A 33 -13.89 -26.36 -3.51
CA GLU A 33 -14.88 -26.43 -4.59
C GLU A 33 -15.20 -25.04 -5.15
N MET A 34 -15.46 -24.05 -4.27
CA MET A 34 -15.79 -22.68 -4.68
C MET A 34 -14.70 -22.02 -5.53
N TYR A 35 -13.43 -22.21 -5.19
CA TYR A 35 -12.30 -21.57 -5.86
C TYR A 35 -11.58 -22.50 -6.85
N ASN A 36 -12.13 -23.69 -7.10
CA ASN A 36 -11.56 -24.72 -7.98
C ASN A 36 -10.09 -25.05 -7.62
N VAL A 37 -9.84 -25.30 -6.33
CA VAL A 37 -8.51 -25.63 -5.77
C VAL A 37 -8.54 -27.06 -5.24
N LYS A 38 -7.66 -27.92 -5.74
CA LYS A 38 -7.50 -29.29 -5.22
C LYS A 38 -6.59 -29.31 -4.01
N MET A 39 -7.03 -29.92 -2.92
CA MET A 39 -6.23 -30.13 -1.72
C MET A 39 -6.52 -31.52 -1.13
N ASN A 40 -5.46 -32.30 -0.94
CA ASN A 40 -5.55 -33.69 -0.49
C ASN A 40 -5.03 -33.84 0.95
N LYS A 41 -5.33 -34.98 1.58
CA LYS A 41 -4.79 -35.32 2.91
C LYS A 41 -3.25 -35.27 2.98
N SER A 42 -2.59 -35.66 1.89
CA SER A 42 -1.12 -35.58 1.79
C SER A 42 -0.62 -34.14 1.85
N ASP A 43 -1.31 -33.20 1.18
CA ASP A 43 -0.93 -31.78 1.20
C ASP A 43 -0.96 -31.24 2.64
N ILE A 44 -2.06 -31.46 3.36
CA ILE A 44 -2.22 -30.99 4.75
C ILE A 44 -1.13 -31.59 5.65
N SER A 45 -0.86 -32.89 5.52
CA SER A 45 0.18 -33.57 6.29
C SER A 45 1.57 -32.98 6.04
N GLN A 46 1.90 -32.68 4.77
CA GLN A 46 3.17 -32.04 4.42
C GLN A 46 3.27 -30.60 4.96
N TYR A 47 2.17 -29.85 4.95
CA TYR A 47 2.12 -28.49 5.51
C TYR A 47 2.31 -28.49 7.02
N CYS A 48 1.62 -29.37 7.75
CA CYS A 48 1.79 -29.53 9.20
C CYS A 48 3.19 -30.03 9.57
N ALA A 49 3.84 -30.81 8.70
CA ALA A 49 5.21 -31.25 8.89
C ALA A 49 6.27 -30.20 8.49
N GLY A 50 5.86 -29.12 7.81
CA GLY A 50 6.77 -28.09 7.28
C GLY A 50 7.66 -28.57 6.12
N LYS A 51 7.30 -29.68 5.46
CA LYS A 51 8.05 -30.20 4.31
C LYS A 51 7.82 -29.37 3.05
N THR A 52 6.62 -28.81 2.92
CA THR A 52 6.22 -27.97 1.80
C THR A 52 5.41 -26.78 2.32
N GLU A 53 5.51 -25.64 1.65
CA GLU A 53 4.63 -24.49 1.90
C GLU A 53 3.43 -24.55 0.93
N PRO A 54 2.22 -24.16 1.38
CA PRO A 54 1.06 -24.09 0.51
C PRO A 54 1.24 -22.99 -0.55
N ASN A 55 0.80 -23.27 -1.77
CA ASN A 55 0.78 -22.24 -2.82
C ASN A 55 -0.21 -21.12 -2.48
N GLN A 56 -0.16 -19.99 -3.20
CA GLN A 56 -1.05 -18.84 -2.95
C GLN A 56 -2.54 -19.21 -2.89
N LYS A 57 -3.03 -20.04 -3.81
CA LYS A 57 -4.44 -20.46 -3.86
C LYS A 57 -4.83 -21.34 -2.66
N LYS A 58 -3.99 -22.31 -2.30
CA LYS A 58 -4.19 -23.22 -1.16
C LYS A 58 -4.07 -22.46 0.16
N LEU A 59 -3.13 -21.52 0.26
CA LEU A 59 -2.97 -20.65 1.42
C LEU A 59 -4.22 -19.77 1.62
N PHE A 60 -4.74 -19.18 0.54
CA PHE A 60 -5.99 -18.41 0.56
C PHE A 60 -7.17 -19.26 1.06
N VAL A 61 -7.34 -20.46 0.51
CA VAL A 61 -8.37 -21.41 0.92
C VAL A 61 -8.23 -21.79 2.40
N LEU A 62 -7.02 -22.14 2.85
CA LEU A 62 -6.76 -22.49 4.25
C LEU A 62 -7.08 -21.34 5.20
N GLY A 63 -6.66 -20.13 4.85
CA GLY A 63 -6.96 -18.97 5.68
C GLY A 63 -8.46 -18.68 5.73
N LYS A 64 -9.22 -18.92 4.64
CA LYS A 64 -10.68 -18.74 4.63
C LYS A 64 -11.35 -19.79 5.48
N ALA A 65 -10.95 -21.06 5.33
CA ALA A 65 -11.46 -22.19 6.09
C ALA A 65 -11.22 -22.07 7.60
N LEU A 66 -10.04 -21.57 7.99
CA LEU A 66 -9.64 -21.44 9.39
C LEU A 66 -9.98 -20.06 9.98
N ASN A 67 -10.54 -19.15 9.18
CA ASN A 67 -10.80 -17.75 9.51
C ASN A 67 -9.55 -17.00 10.03
N VAL A 68 -8.41 -17.20 9.37
CA VAL A 68 -7.14 -16.55 9.71
C VAL A 68 -6.56 -15.81 8.52
N SER A 69 -5.75 -14.79 8.81
CA SER A 69 -4.99 -14.04 7.81
C SER A 69 -3.96 -14.94 7.11
N GLU A 70 -3.87 -14.86 5.79
CA GLU A 70 -2.85 -15.56 4.99
C GLU A 70 -1.44 -15.16 5.43
N ALA A 71 -1.23 -13.87 5.72
CA ALA A 71 0.05 -13.36 6.19
C ALA A 71 0.38 -13.90 7.59
N TRP A 72 -0.59 -13.99 8.49
CA TRP A 72 -0.37 -14.63 9.78
C TRP A 72 -0.02 -16.10 9.64
N LEU A 73 -0.75 -16.81 8.77
CA LEU A 73 -0.53 -18.22 8.48
C LEU A 73 0.85 -18.46 7.87
N MET A 74 1.38 -17.52 7.09
CA MET A 74 2.77 -17.56 6.61
C MET A 74 3.81 -17.26 7.70
N GLY A 75 3.41 -16.81 8.89
CA GLY A 75 4.33 -16.50 10.00
C GLY A 75 4.79 -15.05 10.08
N PHE A 76 4.10 -14.13 9.39
CA PHE A 76 4.30 -12.70 9.59
C PHE A 76 3.71 -12.25 10.94
N ASP A 77 4.25 -11.14 11.44
CA ASP A 77 3.79 -10.48 12.66
C ASP A 77 2.59 -9.57 12.36
N VAL A 78 1.43 -10.19 12.19
CA VAL A 78 0.14 -9.54 11.94
C VAL A 78 -0.93 -10.21 12.81
N PRO A 79 -2.12 -9.62 12.99
CA PRO A 79 -3.20 -10.28 13.72
C PRO A 79 -3.60 -11.63 13.11
N MET A 80 -3.90 -12.62 13.96
CA MET A 80 -4.30 -13.97 13.54
C MET A 80 -5.62 -13.94 12.78
N GLU A 81 -6.61 -13.25 13.33
CA GLU A 81 -7.92 -13.14 12.75
C GLU A 81 -7.87 -12.35 11.44
N ARG A 82 -8.67 -12.77 10.47
CA ARG A 82 -8.98 -11.87 9.38
C ARG A 82 -9.71 -10.69 9.97
N VAL A 83 -9.25 -9.48 9.64
CA VAL A 83 -10.11 -8.30 9.74
C VAL A 83 -11.23 -8.52 8.73
N GLN A 84 -12.27 -9.21 9.16
CA GLN A 84 -13.52 -9.29 8.43
C GLN A 84 -14.12 -7.90 8.55
N THR A 85 -13.89 -7.03 7.56
CA THR A 85 -14.80 -5.91 7.36
C THR A 85 -16.16 -6.53 7.02
N PRO A 86 -17.17 -6.43 7.89
CA PRO A 86 -18.49 -6.95 7.59
C PRO A 86 -19.10 -6.02 6.54
N GLY A 87 -19.03 -6.41 5.27
CA GLY A 87 -19.49 -5.65 4.12
C GLY A 87 -18.36 -5.37 3.11
N SER A 88 -18.52 -5.33 1.79
CA SER A 88 -19.71 -4.99 0.97
C SER A 88 -20.59 -3.86 1.53
N SER A 89 -20.04 -3.11 2.48
CA SER A 89 -20.51 -1.84 3.02
C SER A 89 -19.41 -1.32 3.95
N GLU A 90 -18.64 -0.39 3.42
CA GLU A 90 -17.97 0.72 4.14
C GLU A 90 -17.29 0.43 5.50
N HIS A 91 -15.96 0.53 5.47
CA HIS A 91 -15.07 1.05 6.52
C HIS A 91 -15.04 0.37 7.91
N LYS A 92 -13.85 -0.14 8.25
CA LYS A 92 -12.95 0.51 9.22
C LYS A 92 -11.58 -0.18 9.21
N VAL A 93 -10.69 0.30 8.35
CA VAL A 93 -9.25 0.06 8.47
C VAL A 93 -8.73 1.10 9.44
N SER A 94 -8.30 0.65 10.61
CA SER A 94 -7.60 1.43 11.64
C SER A 94 -6.17 1.72 11.19
N VAL A 95 -6.01 2.46 10.10
CA VAL A 95 -4.77 3.14 9.79
C VAL A 95 -5.02 4.62 10.09
N LEU A 96 -4.59 5.02 11.28
CA LEU A 96 -4.44 6.41 11.70
C LEU A 96 -3.26 7.00 10.91
N SER A 97 -3.54 7.41 9.68
CA SER A 97 -2.68 8.26 8.88
C SER A 97 -3.61 9.23 8.15
N SER A 98 -3.24 10.51 8.05
CA SER A 98 -4.04 11.58 7.44
C SER A 98 -4.60 11.25 6.05
N ASP A 99 -3.98 10.29 5.35
CA ASP A 99 -4.41 9.76 4.04
C ASP A 99 -5.81 9.09 4.04
N ASN A 100 -6.33 8.70 5.21
CA ASN A 100 -7.60 7.98 5.30
C ASN A 100 -8.83 8.91 5.30
N GLU A 101 -8.65 10.20 5.61
CA GLU A 101 -9.76 11.17 5.69
C GLU A 101 -10.38 11.46 4.32
N LEU A 102 -9.55 11.56 3.28
CA LEU A 102 -10.02 11.76 1.91
C LEU A 102 -10.89 10.59 1.45
N SER A 103 -10.49 9.34 1.74
CA SER A 103 -11.26 8.15 1.37
C SER A 103 -12.62 8.11 2.07
N ILE A 104 -12.64 8.39 3.38
CA ILE A 104 -13.87 8.44 4.19
C ILE A 104 -14.82 9.51 3.64
N ASN A 105 -14.32 10.71 3.38
CA ASN A 105 -15.14 11.81 2.88
C ASN A 105 -15.59 11.56 1.44
N TYR A 106 -14.73 11.01 0.60
CA TYR A 106 -15.06 10.67 -0.79
C TYR A 106 -16.22 9.69 -0.85
N ASN A 107 -16.23 8.64 -0.01
CA ASN A 107 -17.30 7.65 -0.03
C ASN A 107 -18.68 8.26 0.31
N LYS A 108 -18.74 9.24 1.22
CA LYS A 108 -19.95 9.98 1.61
C LYS A 108 -20.50 10.91 0.52
N LEU A 109 -19.70 11.29 -0.48
CA LEU A 109 -20.13 12.22 -1.53
C LEU A 109 -21.06 11.56 -2.56
N ASN A 110 -21.93 12.36 -3.16
CA ASN A 110 -22.74 11.96 -4.30
C ASN A 110 -21.88 11.83 -5.58
N SER A 111 -22.43 11.18 -6.62
CA SER A 111 -21.73 10.91 -7.89
C SER A 111 -21.22 12.18 -8.60
N ALA A 112 -21.99 13.27 -8.56
CA ALA A 112 -21.59 14.54 -9.17
C ALA A 112 -20.38 15.16 -8.46
N ASN A 113 -20.36 15.13 -7.13
CA ASN A 113 -19.27 15.66 -6.33
C ASN A 113 -18.02 14.76 -6.36
N LYS A 114 -18.20 13.44 -6.41
CA LYS A 114 -17.11 12.49 -6.64
C LYS A 114 -16.36 12.79 -7.95
N ARG A 115 -17.08 13.16 -9.01
CA ARG A 115 -16.49 13.59 -10.28
C ARG A 115 -15.69 14.87 -10.13
N LYS A 116 -16.20 15.87 -9.42
CA LYS A 116 -15.47 17.12 -9.15
C LYS A 116 -14.17 16.88 -8.39
N VAL A 117 -14.19 16.01 -7.38
CA VAL A 117 -12.97 15.64 -6.63
C VAL A 117 -11.93 15.03 -7.56
N LEU A 118 -12.35 14.15 -8.46
CA LEU A 118 -11.46 13.55 -9.45
C LEU A 118 -10.90 14.58 -10.44
N ASP A 119 -11.73 15.51 -10.91
CA ASP A 119 -11.31 16.57 -11.84
C ASP A 119 -10.30 17.53 -11.18
N TYR A 120 -10.54 17.93 -9.93
CA TYR A 120 -9.59 18.73 -9.15
C TYR A 120 -8.28 18.00 -8.92
N SER A 121 -8.34 16.72 -8.54
CA SER A 121 -7.14 15.90 -8.33
C SER A 121 -6.29 15.80 -9.60
N LYS A 122 -6.93 15.61 -10.77
CA LYS A 122 -6.25 15.62 -12.06
C LYS A 122 -5.63 16.98 -12.37
N ASN A 123 -6.39 18.06 -12.17
CA ASN A 123 -5.91 19.42 -12.44
C ASN A 123 -4.66 19.75 -11.59
N LEU A 124 -4.70 19.47 -10.29
CA LEU A 124 -3.56 19.66 -9.39
C LEU A 124 -2.33 18.87 -9.84
N TYR A 125 -2.51 17.61 -10.25
CA TYR A 125 -1.42 16.79 -10.76
C TYR A 125 -0.85 17.34 -12.07
N GLN A 126 -1.69 17.86 -12.97
CA GLN A 126 -1.22 18.51 -14.20
C GLN A 126 -0.43 19.79 -13.91
N ILE A 127 -0.88 20.62 -12.97
CA ILE A 127 -0.15 21.82 -12.54
C ILE A 127 1.24 21.43 -12.05
N GLN A 128 1.35 20.41 -11.20
CA GLN A 128 2.64 19.94 -10.70
C GLN A 128 3.59 19.52 -11.82
N LEU A 129 3.09 18.76 -12.81
CA LEU A 129 3.91 18.36 -13.97
C LEU A 129 4.39 19.58 -14.76
N MET A 130 3.52 20.57 -14.98
CA MET A 130 3.89 21.80 -15.68
C MET A 130 4.94 22.62 -14.89
N GLU A 131 4.84 22.69 -13.57
CA GLU A 131 5.85 23.35 -12.72
C GLU A 131 7.20 22.65 -12.81
N GLU A 132 7.22 21.31 -12.79
CA GLU A 132 8.45 20.51 -12.93
C GLU A 132 9.09 20.66 -14.31
N GLU A 133 8.28 20.67 -15.38
CA GLU A 133 8.74 20.95 -16.75
C GLU A 133 9.28 22.37 -16.90
N ASN A 134 8.58 23.37 -16.35
CA ASN A 134 9.01 24.76 -16.39
C ASN A 134 10.26 25.01 -15.55
N LYS A 135 10.44 24.30 -14.42
CA LYS A 135 11.66 24.35 -13.61
C LYS A 135 12.89 23.89 -14.38
N HIS A 136 12.73 22.97 -15.34
CA HIS A 136 13.79 22.59 -16.28
C HIS A 136 14.08 23.66 -17.35
N HIS A 137 13.09 24.49 -17.71
CA HIS A 137 13.24 25.56 -18.71
C HIS A 137 13.71 26.91 -18.11
N LEU A 138 13.45 27.14 -16.82
CA LEU A 138 13.78 28.36 -16.09
C LEU A 138 15.13 28.30 -15.37
N LEU A 139 16.11 27.55 -15.89
CA LEU A 139 17.51 27.87 -15.62
C LEU A 139 17.76 29.27 -16.20
N THR A 140 17.48 30.27 -15.38
CA THR A 140 17.73 31.66 -15.65
C THR A 140 19.23 31.74 -15.84
N ASN A 141 19.68 31.81 -17.08
CA ASN A 141 20.97 32.39 -17.36
C ASN A 141 20.83 33.84 -16.90
N ALA A 142 21.17 34.10 -15.63
CA ALA A 142 21.39 35.45 -15.14
C ALA A 142 22.19 36.14 -16.23
N ALA A 143 21.62 37.22 -16.79
CA ALA A 143 22.18 37.92 -17.93
C ALA A 143 23.65 38.14 -17.61
N HIS A 144 24.52 37.41 -18.30
CA HIS A 144 25.94 37.47 -18.02
C HIS A 144 26.35 38.93 -18.14
N GLU A 145 27.10 39.40 -17.14
CA GLU A 145 27.73 40.71 -17.12
C GLU A 145 28.27 41.02 -18.52
N ARG A 146 27.87 42.17 -19.07
CA ARG A 146 28.22 42.60 -20.43
C ARG A 146 29.74 42.62 -20.57
N LYS A 147 30.32 41.59 -21.19
CA LYS A 147 31.77 41.47 -21.44
C LYS A 147 32.27 42.36 -22.58
N ASP A 148 31.35 43.08 -23.23
CA ASP A 148 31.64 44.00 -24.34
C ASP A 148 32.01 45.41 -23.87
N ILE A 149 31.97 45.67 -22.56
CA ILE A 149 32.40 46.93 -21.96
C ILE A 149 33.35 46.62 -20.81
N GLU A 150 34.57 47.18 -20.84
CA GLU A 150 35.42 47.22 -19.65
C GLU A 150 34.83 48.25 -18.68
N VAL A 151 34.25 47.79 -17.57
CA VAL A 151 33.74 48.65 -16.52
C VAL A 151 34.91 49.42 -15.92
N THR A 152 34.98 50.73 -16.20
CA THR A 152 36.00 51.61 -15.62
C THR A 152 35.66 51.94 -14.17
N ASP A 153 36.67 52.25 -13.35
CA ASP A 153 36.46 52.52 -11.93
C ASP A 153 35.58 53.76 -11.67
N GLU A 154 35.56 54.74 -12.57
CA GLU A 154 34.65 55.88 -12.52
C GLU A 154 33.17 55.48 -12.66
N MET A 155 32.85 54.48 -13.50
CA MET A 155 31.47 54.01 -13.68
C MET A 155 30.93 53.33 -12.41
N ARG A 156 31.81 52.71 -11.61
CA ARG A 156 31.45 52.10 -10.32
C ARG A 156 31.18 53.15 -9.24
N GLU A 157 31.86 54.30 -9.26
CA GLU A 157 31.60 55.38 -8.30
C GLU A 157 30.20 55.99 -8.50
N TYR A 158 29.75 56.18 -9.73
CA TYR A 158 28.41 56.72 -10.02
C TYR A 158 27.27 55.80 -9.58
N ASP A 159 27.43 54.48 -9.71
CA ASP A 159 26.43 53.50 -9.27
C ASP A 159 26.29 53.45 -7.74
N ASN A 160 27.39 53.67 -7.01
CA ASN A 160 27.38 53.69 -5.54
C ASN A 160 26.86 55.01 -4.95
N ALA A 161 26.98 56.12 -5.68
CA ALA A 161 26.52 57.44 -5.23
C ALA A 161 24.97 57.56 -5.16
N PHE A 162 24.23 56.62 -5.73
CA PHE A 162 22.76 56.65 -5.74
C PHE A 162 22.11 56.05 -4.48
N PHE A 163 22.88 55.36 -3.64
CA PHE A 163 22.38 54.67 -2.44
C PHE A 163 22.80 55.35 -1.12
N ASP A 164 23.58 56.43 -1.20
CA ASP A 164 23.98 57.24 -0.04
C ASP A 164 23.11 58.51 0.04
N GLU A 165 21.82 58.34 0.34
CA GLU A 165 20.97 59.39 0.93
C GLU A 165 19.94 58.82 1.92
#